data_AF-A0A6A0B8N2-F1
#
_entry.id   AF-A0A6A0B8N2-F1
#
_cell.length_a   1.000
_cell.length_b   1.000
_cell.length_c   1.000
_cell.angle_alpha   90.00
_cell.angle_beta   90.00
_cell.angle_gamma   90.00
#
_symmetry.space_group_name_H-M   'P 1'
#
loop_
_entity.id
_entity.type
_entity.pdbx_description
1 polymer ?
#
loop_
_entity_poly.entity_id
_entity_poly.type
_entity_poly.pdbx_seq_one_letter_code
_entity_poly.pdbx_strand_id
1 'polypeptide(L)'
;MSMRRTEKYVVAFRTHVWSEAIEKIFESLVETIDQTHWEIVILADETKARLKTPENFEKVSHTSDLSLFGLPDIPRGQSLWRNGDYAMQPLQHAIVAPVYIILENDTLVRGPEIFSQITHFFDQGGQVVTSKFYPVKKNHWNARTAQGDVLSQPYAQAHVWLWGATQQIADLLLSERKDMLERSDGSDHQWPVDEIFLGSMILKHDLKMLDINTLETVDTSRLDYRPAYSLLDPAIWQGNQLVHPAVTQASIFSKYAAEFGWFLKADSWQFGYGTQVFRSMMLSHLDNSNASVYNAIIRNIYVDHLDAMAFSELARQHGLTYDGQLDPKNLALHKPALSSTSFSYKDDNFSFAEAAVDGNLDVDKYRFGGFASRWEEKPWWQVDLLEMTDISEIKLYHREGFFERTVNLGIAISSDGDSFVTIAELHDIDFEKIPTRRNQSGYAFVKSVAIGPVRTRFVRLTNLADEVVIFNLNQVEIF
;
A
#
# COMPACT_ATOMS: atom_id res chain seq x y z
N MET A 1 -5.32 42.76 14.51
CA MET A 1 -4.69 42.16 15.71
C MET A 1 -3.20 42.34 15.57
N SER A 2 -2.47 42.66 16.63
CA SER A 2 -1.00 42.72 16.55
C SER A 2 -0.46 41.33 16.24
N MET A 3 0.45 41.22 15.27
CA MET A 3 1.14 39.95 14.96
C MET A 3 1.86 39.45 16.22
N ARG A 4 1.70 38.17 16.54
CA ARG A 4 2.41 37.54 17.66
C ARG A 4 3.90 37.49 17.32
N ARG A 5 4.78 37.69 18.29
CA ARG A 5 6.23 37.61 18.08
C ARG A 5 6.86 36.65 19.08
N THR A 6 7.82 35.86 18.64
CA THR A 6 8.63 34.98 19.49
C THR A 6 10.10 35.05 19.07
N GLU A 7 10.99 34.85 20.06
CA GLU A 7 12.44 34.72 19.84
C GLU A 7 12.83 33.24 19.60
N LYS A 8 11.90 32.31 19.82
CA LYS A 8 12.08 30.88 19.56
C LYS A 8 11.91 30.55 18.08
N TYR A 9 12.46 29.41 17.66
CA TYR A 9 12.13 28.85 16.35
C TYR A 9 10.71 28.26 16.37
N VAL A 10 10.02 28.33 15.24
CA VAL A 10 8.66 27.79 15.12
C VAL A 10 8.69 26.57 14.24
N VAL A 11 8.11 25.47 14.72
CA VAL A 11 7.74 24.32 13.89
C VAL A 11 6.22 24.26 13.76
N ALA A 12 5.76 24.32 12.52
CA ALA A 12 4.37 24.20 12.15
C ALA A 12 4.09 22.76 11.69
N PHE A 13 3.28 22.04 12.46
CA PHE A 13 2.71 20.78 12.02
C PHE A 13 1.54 21.07 11.07
N ARG A 14 1.79 20.94 9.78
CA ARG A 14 0.84 21.31 8.72
C ARG A 14 -0.10 20.15 8.44
N THR A 15 -1.41 20.41 8.51
CA THR A 15 -2.42 19.37 8.28
C THR A 15 -3.72 19.89 7.71
N HIS A 16 -4.40 19.06 6.93
CA HIS A 16 -5.76 19.28 6.41
C HIS A 16 -6.79 18.30 7.01
N VAL A 17 -6.36 17.46 7.97
CA VAL A 17 -7.18 16.44 8.63
C VAL A 17 -6.64 16.15 10.03
N TRP A 18 -7.51 15.84 10.99
CA TRP A 18 -7.10 15.38 12.32
C TRP A 18 -7.75 14.04 12.65
N SER A 19 -6.95 12.97 12.63
CA SER A 19 -7.35 11.60 12.96
C SER A 19 -6.44 11.05 14.05
N GLU A 20 -6.80 9.91 14.65
CA GLU A 20 -5.96 9.25 15.66
C GLU A 20 -4.52 8.96 15.14
N ALA A 21 -4.38 8.63 13.85
CA ALA A 21 -3.08 8.39 13.24
C ALA A 21 -2.25 9.68 13.11
N ILE A 22 -2.88 10.79 12.71
CA ILE A 22 -2.24 12.11 12.64
C ILE A 22 -1.86 12.59 14.04
N GLU A 23 -2.71 12.35 15.03
CA GLU A 23 -2.45 12.68 16.43
C GLU A 23 -1.22 11.94 16.96
N LYS A 24 -1.06 10.63 16.66
CA LYS A 24 0.16 9.87 17.01
C LYS A 24 1.44 10.43 16.38
N ILE A 25 1.37 10.88 15.12
CA ILE A 25 2.51 11.51 14.45
C ILE A 25 2.84 12.85 15.14
N PHE A 26 1.82 13.64 15.47
CA PHE A 26 1.98 14.91 16.19
C PHE A 26 2.55 14.72 17.61
N GLU A 27 2.08 13.73 18.37
CA GLU A 27 2.62 13.40 19.69
C GLU A 27 4.11 13.04 19.61
N SER A 28 4.51 12.28 18.59
CA SER A 28 5.93 11.97 18.34
C SER A 28 6.77 13.22 18.12
N LEU A 29 6.25 14.22 17.40
CA LEU A 29 6.90 15.52 17.23
C LEU A 29 7.07 16.23 18.60
N VAL A 30 6.00 16.27 19.40
CA VAL A 30 6.00 16.90 20.72
C VAL A 30 7.02 16.26 21.65
N GLU A 31 7.15 14.93 21.63
CA GLU A 31 8.15 14.19 22.39
C GLU A 31 9.60 14.47 21.95
N THR A 32 9.78 14.76 20.66
CA THR A 32 11.09 14.90 20.03
C THR A 32 11.68 16.30 20.19
N ILE A 33 10.84 17.32 20.35
CA ILE A 33 11.24 18.72 20.30
C ILE A 33 11.64 19.26 21.68
N ASP A 34 12.77 19.96 21.73
CA ASP A 34 13.15 20.82 22.84
C ASP A 34 12.34 22.14 22.82
N GLN A 35 11.27 22.18 23.62
CA GLN A 35 10.40 23.34 23.73
C GLN A 35 11.05 24.57 24.38
N THR A 36 12.30 24.48 24.85
CA THR A 36 13.05 25.68 25.27
C THR A 36 13.53 26.51 24.08
N HIS A 37 13.87 25.87 22.97
CA HIS A 37 14.29 26.50 21.71
C HIS A 37 13.17 26.63 20.69
N TRP A 38 12.21 25.71 20.73
CA TRP A 38 11.16 25.59 19.72
C TRP A 38 9.77 25.88 20.30
N GLU A 39 8.91 26.42 19.45
CA GLU A 39 7.47 26.45 19.65
C GLU A 39 6.77 25.58 18.62
N ILE A 40 5.82 24.78 19.08
CA ILE A 40 5.01 23.90 18.23
C ILE A 40 3.68 24.59 17.94
N VAL A 41 3.35 24.70 16.66
CA VAL A 41 2.13 25.31 16.16
C VAL A 41 1.43 24.31 15.25
N ILE A 42 0.11 24.22 15.32
CA ILE A 42 -0.69 23.45 14.37
C ILE A 42 -1.11 24.38 13.24
N LEU A 43 -0.63 24.12 12.04
CA LEU A 43 -0.97 24.89 10.84
C LEU A 43 -2.08 24.15 10.09
N ALA A 44 -3.32 24.60 10.32
CA ALA A 44 -4.52 23.92 9.87
C ALA A 44 -5.03 24.50 8.55
N ASP A 45 -4.99 23.69 7.50
CA ASP A 45 -5.72 23.94 6.26
C ASP A 45 -7.20 23.58 6.49
N GLU A 46 -8.01 24.61 6.72
CA GLU A 46 -9.45 24.51 6.96
C GLU A 46 -10.28 24.81 5.69
N THR A 47 -9.68 24.68 4.49
CA THR A 47 -10.36 24.91 3.20
C THR A 47 -11.65 24.10 3.07
N LYS A 48 -11.63 22.84 3.52
CA LYS A 48 -12.80 21.93 3.45
C LYS A 48 -13.70 22.02 4.67
N ALA A 49 -13.11 22.08 5.86
CA ALA A 49 -13.83 22.10 7.13
C ALA A 49 -12.91 22.58 8.25
N ARG A 50 -13.51 23.12 9.33
CA ARG A 50 -12.77 23.41 10.55
C ARG A 50 -12.26 22.13 11.20
N LEU A 51 -11.01 22.14 11.64
CA LEU A 51 -10.36 21.01 12.28
C LEU A 51 -10.44 21.14 13.80
N LYS A 52 -10.86 20.06 14.48
CA LYS A 52 -10.73 19.93 15.93
C LYS A 52 -9.33 19.38 16.23
N THR A 53 -8.49 20.21 16.83
CA THR A 53 -7.10 19.91 17.18
C THR A 53 -6.91 20.02 18.70
N PRO A 54 -5.82 19.49 19.28
CA PRO A 54 -5.52 19.64 20.70
C PRO A 54 -5.53 21.12 21.14
N GLU A 55 -6.21 21.43 22.24
CA GLU A 55 -6.43 22.80 22.71
C GLU A 55 -5.20 23.44 23.36
N ASN A 56 -4.22 22.62 23.74
CA ASN A 56 -2.99 23.05 24.40
C ASN A 56 -1.93 23.58 23.43
N PHE A 57 -2.17 23.52 22.13
CA PHE A 57 -1.27 24.05 21.10
C PHE A 57 -1.94 25.16 20.31
N GLU A 58 -1.18 26.20 19.96
CA GLU A 58 -1.68 27.27 19.11
C GLU A 58 -2.03 26.72 17.72
N LYS A 59 -3.25 27.01 17.25
CA LYS A 59 -3.71 26.67 15.90
C LYS A 59 -3.73 27.90 15.01
N VAL A 60 -2.89 27.93 13.98
CA VAL A 60 -2.96 28.91 12.89
C VAL A 60 -3.83 28.30 11.79
N SER A 61 -5.04 28.84 11.61
CA SER A 61 -5.98 28.37 10.60
C SER A 61 -5.86 29.19 9.32
N HIS A 62 -5.87 28.52 8.17
CA HIS A 62 -5.88 29.17 6.86
C HIS A 62 -6.73 28.38 5.86
N THR A 63 -6.89 28.92 4.65
CA THR A 63 -7.54 28.22 3.54
C THR A 63 -6.69 28.34 2.28
N SER A 64 -7.16 27.78 1.17
CA SER A 64 -6.56 27.95 -0.16
C SER A 64 -6.75 29.35 -0.74
N ASP A 65 -7.56 30.23 -0.10
CA ASP A 65 -7.57 31.66 -0.45
C ASP A 65 -6.37 32.34 0.18
N LEU A 66 -5.37 32.58 -0.66
CA LEU A 66 -4.11 33.26 -0.32
C LEU A 66 -3.97 34.58 -1.06
N SER A 67 -5.09 35.17 -1.48
CA SER A 67 -5.11 36.43 -2.23
C SER A 67 -4.51 37.59 -1.42
N LEU A 68 -4.59 37.54 -0.08
CA LEU A 68 -3.89 38.46 0.84
C LEU A 68 -2.37 38.50 0.59
N PHE A 69 -1.79 37.38 0.18
CA PHE A 69 -0.35 37.25 -0.07
C PHE A 69 0.00 37.43 -1.55
N GLY A 70 -0.99 37.65 -2.42
CA GLY A 70 -0.79 37.75 -3.88
C GLY A 70 -0.43 36.41 -4.52
N LEU A 71 -0.83 35.29 -3.92
CA LEU A 71 -0.58 33.95 -4.45
C LEU A 71 -1.83 33.40 -5.17
N PRO A 72 -1.68 32.79 -6.36
CA PRO A 72 -2.81 32.28 -7.13
C PRO A 72 -3.22 30.86 -6.67
N ASP A 73 -4.47 30.48 -6.93
CA ASP A 73 -4.94 29.10 -6.76
C ASP A 73 -4.60 28.24 -7.99
N ILE A 74 -3.33 27.86 -8.14
CA ILE A 74 -2.82 27.06 -9.27
C ILE A 74 -2.15 25.77 -8.77
N PRO A 75 -2.63 24.58 -9.17
CA PRO A 75 -3.85 24.30 -9.90
C PRO A 75 -5.09 24.63 -9.08
N ARG A 76 -6.16 25.00 -9.77
CA ARG A 76 -7.42 25.40 -9.12
C ARG A 76 -7.94 24.29 -8.21
N GLY A 77 -8.15 24.61 -6.94
CA GLY A 77 -8.62 23.68 -5.91
C GLY A 77 -7.59 22.66 -5.41
N GLN A 78 -6.34 22.75 -5.88
CA GLN A 78 -5.23 21.87 -5.47
C GLN A 78 -3.95 22.65 -5.15
N SER A 79 -4.01 23.99 -5.10
CA SER A 79 -2.86 24.85 -4.87
C SER A 79 -2.11 24.51 -3.59
N LEU A 80 -2.80 24.35 -2.45
CA LEU A 80 -2.16 23.95 -1.21
C LEU A 80 -1.56 22.55 -1.26
N TRP A 81 -2.16 21.60 -1.99
CA TRP A 81 -1.60 20.25 -2.12
C TRP A 81 -0.31 20.24 -2.96
N ARG A 82 -0.24 21.07 -4.00
CA ARG A 82 0.89 21.12 -4.94
C ARG A 82 1.96 22.16 -4.59
N ASN A 83 1.62 23.11 -3.72
CA ASN A 83 2.48 24.22 -3.31
C ASN A 83 2.48 24.32 -1.77
N GLY A 84 3.09 23.36 -1.09
CA GLY A 84 3.29 23.37 0.36
C GLY A 84 4.04 24.60 0.85
N ASP A 85 4.88 25.22 0.01
CA ASP A 85 5.54 26.51 0.28
C ASP A 85 4.57 27.65 0.59
N TYR A 86 3.35 27.59 0.06
CA TYR A 86 2.34 28.60 0.32
C TYR A 86 1.91 28.65 1.78
N ALA A 87 1.95 27.52 2.49
CA ALA A 87 1.54 27.44 3.89
C ALA A 87 2.45 28.26 4.82
N MET A 88 3.68 28.58 4.37
CA MET A 88 4.59 29.47 5.08
C MET A 88 4.00 30.87 5.29
N GLN A 89 3.18 31.36 4.35
CA GLN A 89 2.65 32.72 4.34
C GLN A 89 1.67 33.02 5.48
N PRO A 90 0.59 32.24 5.67
CA PRO A 90 -0.29 32.43 6.82
C PRO A 90 0.43 32.19 8.15
N LEU A 91 1.42 31.30 8.21
CA LEU A 91 2.23 31.08 9.42
C LEU A 91 3.01 32.33 9.82
N GLN A 92 3.81 32.88 8.90
CA GLN A 92 4.61 34.08 9.19
C GLN A 92 3.77 35.34 9.42
N HIS A 93 2.56 35.39 8.83
CA HIS A 93 1.62 36.47 9.08
C HIS A 93 1.01 36.41 10.49
N ALA A 94 0.80 35.20 11.02
CA ALA A 94 0.27 35.01 12.37
C ALA A 94 1.35 35.20 13.44
N ILE A 95 2.55 34.65 13.20
CA ILE A 95 3.63 34.57 14.18
C ILE A 95 4.92 35.02 13.53
N VAL A 96 5.52 36.08 14.05
CA VAL A 96 6.85 36.56 13.67
C VAL A 96 7.90 35.81 14.49
N ALA A 97 8.67 34.97 13.82
CA ALA A 97 9.77 34.18 14.37
C ALA A 97 11.02 34.28 13.48
N PRO A 98 12.23 34.05 14.02
CA PRO A 98 13.47 34.09 13.22
C PRO A 98 13.56 32.94 12.21
N VAL A 99 13.01 31.77 12.54
CA VAL A 99 13.02 30.55 11.70
C VAL A 99 11.66 29.86 11.76
N TYR A 100 11.25 29.32 10.62
CA TYR A 100 10.05 28.50 10.48
C TYR A 100 10.40 27.15 9.86
N ILE A 101 9.92 26.07 10.47
CA ILE A 101 9.90 24.72 9.91
C ILE A 101 8.45 24.34 9.64
N ILE A 102 8.18 23.74 8.49
CA ILE A 102 6.94 23.06 8.16
C ILE A 102 7.22 21.56 8.15
N LEU A 103 6.40 20.82 8.90
CA LEU A 103 6.35 19.37 8.90
C LEU A 103 4.99 18.92 8.40
N GLU A 104 4.95 18.14 7.32
CA GLU A 104 3.71 17.59 6.78
C GLU A 104 3.12 16.51 7.70
N ASN A 105 1.78 16.42 7.72
CA ASN A 105 1.06 15.54 8.63
C ASN A 105 1.26 14.04 8.39
N ASP A 106 1.83 13.68 7.24
CA ASP A 106 2.20 12.32 6.86
C ASP A 106 3.71 12.07 7.03
N THR A 107 4.42 12.91 7.78
CA THR A 107 5.86 12.77 8.06
C THR A 107 6.10 12.52 9.55
N LEU A 108 6.68 11.37 9.88
CA LEU A 108 7.04 10.98 11.24
C LEU A 108 8.49 11.38 11.54
N VAL A 109 8.67 12.12 12.63
CA VAL A 109 9.98 12.47 13.19
C VAL A 109 10.19 11.65 14.47
N ARG A 110 11.33 10.95 14.56
CA ARG A 110 11.78 10.25 15.77
C ARG A 110 13.16 10.71 16.20
N GLY A 111 13.33 10.83 17.52
CA GLY A 111 14.61 11.10 18.16
C GLY A 111 15.05 12.57 18.05
N PRO A 112 15.75 13.10 19.06
CA PRO A 112 16.00 14.55 19.19
C PRO A 112 16.99 15.11 18.16
N GLU A 113 17.71 14.23 17.47
CA GLU A 113 18.85 14.60 16.64
C GLU A 113 18.48 15.54 15.48
N ILE A 114 17.33 15.32 14.83
CA ILE A 114 16.90 16.14 13.69
C ILE A 114 16.77 17.61 14.09
N PHE A 115 15.99 17.91 15.14
CA PHE A 115 15.79 19.29 15.58
C PHE A 115 17.03 19.88 16.26
N SER A 116 17.88 19.07 16.89
CA SER A 116 19.18 19.50 17.40
C SER A 116 20.09 20.00 16.26
N GLN A 117 20.22 19.22 15.18
CA GLN A 117 21.03 19.58 14.01
C GLN A 117 20.46 20.80 13.27
N ILE A 118 19.13 20.89 13.15
CA ILE A 118 18.47 22.07 12.58
C ILE A 118 18.77 23.32 13.40
N THR A 119 18.66 23.24 14.74
CA THR A 119 18.96 24.36 15.64
C THR A 119 20.40 24.83 15.46
N HIS A 120 21.35 23.90 15.54
CA HIS A 120 22.77 24.18 15.36
C HIS A 120 23.07 24.85 14.01
N PHE A 121 22.43 24.36 12.94
CA PHE A 121 22.60 24.89 11.60
C PHE A 121 22.12 26.35 11.49
N PHE A 122 20.94 26.67 12.00
CA PHE A 122 20.43 28.05 11.97
C PHE A 122 21.20 29.00 12.89
N ASP A 123 21.65 28.52 14.05
CA ASP A 123 22.50 29.31 14.96
C ASP A 123 23.83 29.72 14.32
N GLN A 124 24.30 28.95 13.33
CA GLN A 124 25.50 29.25 12.53
C GLN A 124 25.22 30.05 11.26
N GLY A 125 24.01 30.60 11.11
CA GLY A 125 23.61 31.39 9.96
C GLY A 125 23.23 30.54 8.73
N GLY A 126 22.76 29.32 8.96
CA GLY A 126 22.01 28.54 7.98
C GLY A 126 20.76 29.29 7.51
N GLN A 127 20.29 28.98 6.30
CA GLN A 127 19.22 29.76 5.66
C GLN A 127 17.98 28.93 5.32
N VAL A 128 18.17 27.66 4.95
CA VAL A 128 17.10 26.78 4.50
C VAL A 128 17.40 25.32 4.87
N VAL A 129 16.38 24.57 5.25
CA VAL A 129 16.47 23.12 5.46
C VAL A 129 15.46 22.40 4.56
N THR A 130 15.82 21.22 4.10
CA THR A 130 14.95 20.32 3.33
C THR A 130 15.25 18.88 3.71
N SER A 131 14.27 18.00 3.53
CA SER A 131 14.40 16.59 3.85
C SER A 131 15.29 15.83 2.88
N LYS A 132 15.42 16.27 1.61
CA LYS A 132 16.25 15.64 0.57
C LYS A 132 16.49 16.58 -0.60
N PHE A 133 17.72 16.77 -1.03
CA PHE A 133 18.07 17.67 -2.13
C PHE A 133 18.87 16.98 -3.25
N TYR A 134 18.52 17.24 -4.51
CA TYR A 134 19.35 16.81 -5.65
C TYR A 134 19.10 17.62 -6.93
N PRO A 135 20.15 17.86 -7.76
CA PRO A 135 19.98 18.46 -9.09
C PRO A 135 19.12 17.57 -10.01
N VAL A 136 18.30 18.21 -10.87
CA VAL A 136 17.45 17.49 -11.83
C VAL A 136 17.58 18.08 -13.24
N LYS A 137 17.33 17.24 -14.24
CA LYS A 137 17.30 17.66 -15.65
C LYS A 137 15.94 18.25 -16.00
N LYS A 138 15.88 19.10 -17.04
CA LYS A 138 14.64 19.71 -17.55
C LYS A 138 13.53 18.70 -17.90
N ASN A 139 13.88 17.47 -18.28
CA ASN A 139 12.90 16.44 -18.64
C ASN A 139 12.36 15.63 -17.44
N HIS A 140 12.85 15.89 -16.22
CA HIS A 140 12.34 15.29 -14.99
C HIS A 140 10.85 15.59 -14.83
N TRP A 141 10.07 14.61 -14.36
CA TRP A 141 8.60 14.69 -14.33
C TRP A 141 8.10 15.92 -13.56
N ASN A 142 8.69 16.23 -12.41
CA ASN A 142 8.40 17.45 -11.67
C ASN A 142 8.87 18.73 -12.40
N ALA A 143 10.03 18.72 -13.07
CA ALA A 143 10.53 19.89 -13.78
C ALA A 143 9.65 20.28 -15.00
N ARG A 144 8.86 19.33 -15.53
CA ARG A 144 7.86 19.59 -16.59
C ARG A 144 6.70 20.48 -16.15
N THR A 145 6.63 20.83 -14.88
CA THR A 145 5.67 21.78 -14.32
C THR A 145 6.14 23.23 -14.40
N ALA A 146 7.39 23.45 -14.84
CA ALA A 146 8.00 24.76 -15.06
C ALA A 146 8.23 25.03 -16.57
N GLN A 147 7.21 24.85 -17.41
CA GLN A 147 7.31 25.12 -18.85
C GLN A 147 7.39 26.63 -19.14
N GLY A 148 7.99 26.99 -20.27
CA GLY A 148 8.27 28.38 -20.61
C GLY A 148 9.43 28.95 -19.79
N ASP A 149 9.45 30.27 -19.64
CA ASP A 149 10.52 31.03 -18.98
C ASP A 149 10.13 31.50 -17.55
N VAL A 150 9.38 30.66 -16.83
CA VAL A 150 8.92 30.93 -15.47
C VAL A 150 9.99 30.65 -14.41
N LEU A 151 10.87 29.67 -14.64
CA LEU A 151 11.91 29.25 -13.71
C LEU A 151 13.27 29.12 -14.41
N SER A 152 14.28 29.80 -13.88
CA SER A 152 15.65 29.77 -14.41
C SER A 152 16.34 28.44 -14.13
N GLN A 153 17.15 27.96 -15.08
CA GLN A 153 18.05 26.82 -14.87
C GLN A 153 19.33 27.26 -14.14
N PRO A 154 20.05 26.35 -13.44
CA PRO A 154 19.79 24.91 -13.32
C PRO A 154 18.60 24.57 -12.40
N TYR A 155 17.98 23.40 -12.61
CA TYR A 155 16.91 22.90 -11.74
C TYR A 155 17.46 21.94 -10.68
N ALA A 156 16.87 22.02 -9.50
CA ALA A 156 17.00 21.02 -8.46
C ALA A 156 15.66 20.73 -7.82
N GLN A 157 15.57 19.59 -7.15
CA GLN A 157 14.44 19.20 -6.33
C GLN A 157 14.88 19.21 -4.85
N ALA A 158 14.08 19.87 -4.01
CA ALA A 158 14.18 19.86 -2.57
C ALA A 158 12.86 19.30 -2.01
N HIS A 159 12.89 18.15 -1.35
CA HIS A 159 11.67 17.54 -0.80
C HIS A 159 11.14 18.33 0.40
N VAL A 160 9.81 18.33 0.54
CA VAL A 160 9.08 19.22 1.46
C VAL A 160 8.31 18.48 2.56
N TRP A 161 8.65 17.22 2.85
CA TRP A 161 8.10 16.48 4.00
C TRP A 161 8.43 17.16 5.33
N LEU A 162 9.70 17.56 5.46
CA LEU A 162 10.21 18.48 6.47
C LEU A 162 11.07 19.49 5.74
N TRP A 163 10.69 20.75 5.81
CA TRP A 163 11.47 21.84 5.24
C TRP A 163 11.26 23.13 6.03
N GLY A 164 12.10 24.12 5.80
CA GLY A 164 11.94 25.40 6.47
C GLY A 164 13.04 26.38 6.14
N ALA A 165 12.88 27.61 6.61
CA ALA A 165 13.79 28.69 6.29
C ALA A 165 13.76 29.80 7.35
N THR A 166 14.74 30.69 7.28
CA THR A 166 14.68 31.95 8.03
C THR A 166 13.56 32.84 7.49
N GLN A 167 13.08 33.79 8.30
CA GLN A 167 12.07 34.77 7.87
C GLN A 167 12.46 35.48 6.56
N GLN A 168 13.72 35.91 6.45
CA GLN A 168 14.22 36.58 5.25
C GLN A 168 14.09 35.72 3.99
N ILE A 169 14.32 34.41 4.11
CA ILE A 169 14.20 33.48 2.99
C ILE A 169 12.73 33.18 2.68
N ALA A 170 11.86 33.09 3.69
CA ALA A 170 10.42 32.96 3.46
C ALA A 170 9.86 34.16 2.65
N ASP A 171 10.31 35.38 2.95
CA ASP A 171 9.97 36.59 2.19
C ASP A 171 10.54 36.57 0.76
N LEU A 172 11.79 36.12 0.60
CA LEU A 172 12.41 35.94 -0.72
C LEU A 172 11.61 34.95 -1.58
N LEU A 173 11.23 33.79 -1.03
CA LEU A 173 10.44 32.78 -1.74
C LEU A 173 9.07 33.33 -2.17
N LEU A 174 8.41 34.13 -1.31
CA LEU A 174 7.17 34.81 -1.69
C LEU A 174 7.39 35.78 -2.86
N SER A 175 8.47 36.58 -2.81
CA SER A 175 8.81 37.51 -3.90
C SER A 175 9.02 36.76 -5.22
N GLU A 176 9.76 35.65 -5.19
CA GLU A 176 10.02 34.83 -6.38
C GLU A 176 8.74 34.21 -6.96
N ARG A 177 7.79 33.77 -6.12
CA ARG A 177 6.47 33.32 -6.59
C ARG A 177 5.70 34.45 -7.27
N LYS A 178 5.76 35.68 -6.75
CA LYS A 178 5.10 36.85 -7.35
C LYS A 178 5.72 37.26 -8.69
N ASP A 179 7.04 37.33 -8.76
CA ASP A 179 7.77 37.63 -10.01
C ASP A 179 7.56 36.54 -11.08
N MET A 180 7.34 35.30 -10.65
CA MET A 180 6.98 34.20 -11.53
C MET A 180 5.55 34.32 -12.05
N LEU A 181 4.61 34.82 -11.24
CA LEU A 181 3.23 35.07 -11.67
C LEU A 181 3.17 36.08 -12.82
N GLU A 182 4.03 37.09 -12.82
CA GLU A 182 4.11 38.07 -13.93
C GLU A 182 4.56 37.45 -15.27
N ARG A 183 5.28 36.32 -15.22
CA ARG A 183 5.81 35.60 -16.38
C ARG A 183 4.97 34.39 -16.78
N SER A 184 4.07 33.95 -15.90
CA SER A 184 3.21 32.79 -16.10
C SER A 184 1.97 33.17 -16.91
N ASP A 185 1.53 32.27 -17.78
CA ASP A 185 0.21 32.36 -18.42
C ASP A 185 -0.94 31.89 -17.50
N GLY A 186 -0.64 31.51 -16.26
CA GLY A 186 -1.60 31.01 -15.28
C GLY A 186 -1.96 29.54 -15.44
N SER A 187 -1.31 28.80 -16.35
CA SER A 187 -1.50 27.36 -16.51
C SER A 187 -0.70 26.53 -15.51
N ASP A 188 -1.24 25.35 -15.16
CA ASP A 188 -0.59 24.41 -14.24
C ASP A 188 0.80 23.94 -14.72
N HIS A 189 1.03 23.95 -16.04
CA HIS A 189 2.30 23.56 -16.65
C HIS A 189 3.36 24.65 -16.61
N GLN A 190 3.00 25.90 -16.30
CA GLN A 190 3.91 27.01 -16.04
C GLN A 190 3.96 27.39 -14.56
N TRP A 191 3.48 26.51 -13.68
CA TRP A 191 3.52 26.70 -12.24
C TRP A 191 4.27 25.52 -11.59
N PRO A 192 5.57 25.68 -11.27
CA PRO A 192 6.36 24.61 -10.68
C PRO A 192 5.76 24.14 -9.37
N VAL A 193 5.75 22.82 -9.19
CA VAL A 193 5.57 22.19 -7.87
C VAL A 193 6.59 22.77 -6.89
N ASP A 194 6.20 22.85 -5.63
CA ASP A 194 7.04 23.39 -4.55
C ASP A 194 8.42 22.75 -4.47
N GLU A 195 8.57 21.44 -4.71
CA GLU A 195 9.87 20.79 -4.56
C GLU A 195 10.88 21.27 -5.61
N ILE A 196 10.40 21.54 -6.84
CA ILE A 196 11.24 22.11 -7.91
C ILE A 196 11.48 23.59 -7.70
N PHE A 197 10.44 24.30 -7.25
CA PHE A 197 10.57 25.72 -6.95
C PHE A 197 11.62 25.94 -5.86
N LEU A 198 11.46 25.30 -4.69
CA LEU A 198 12.39 25.41 -3.56
C LEU A 198 13.81 24.97 -3.95
N GLY A 199 13.95 23.80 -4.57
CA GLY A 199 15.26 23.29 -5.00
C GLY A 199 15.98 24.24 -5.96
N SER A 200 15.25 24.81 -6.91
CA SER A 200 15.82 25.75 -7.88
C SER A 200 16.12 27.11 -7.25
N MET A 201 15.35 27.56 -6.25
CA MET A 201 15.65 28.79 -5.51
C MET A 201 16.91 28.67 -4.66
N ILE A 202 17.15 27.49 -4.07
CA ILE A 202 18.39 27.18 -3.35
C ILE A 202 19.60 27.36 -4.26
N LEU A 203 19.53 26.83 -5.49
CA LEU A 203 20.61 27.00 -6.48
C LEU A 203 20.73 28.43 -7.01
N LYS A 204 19.59 29.07 -7.35
CA LYS A 204 19.56 30.42 -7.94
C LYS A 204 20.20 31.46 -7.03
N HIS A 205 19.95 31.36 -5.73
CA HIS A 205 20.38 32.33 -4.73
C HIS A 205 21.58 31.87 -3.90
N ASP A 206 22.18 30.73 -4.23
CA ASP A 206 23.32 30.14 -3.50
C ASP A 206 23.03 30.04 -1.98
N LEU A 207 21.85 29.54 -1.64
CA LEU A 207 21.38 29.51 -0.25
C LEU A 207 22.17 28.49 0.56
N LYS A 208 22.58 28.87 1.77
CA LYS A 208 23.14 27.95 2.76
C LYS A 208 22.06 26.97 3.20
N MET A 209 22.17 25.73 2.74
CA MET A 209 21.17 24.68 2.93
C MET A 209 21.68 23.56 3.84
N LEU A 210 20.79 23.03 4.68
CA LEU A 210 20.94 21.72 5.30
C LEU A 210 20.03 20.70 4.61
N ASP A 211 20.62 19.61 4.10
CA ASP A 211 19.89 18.44 3.61
C ASP A 211 19.89 17.36 4.71
N ILE A 212 18.72 17.10 5.31
CA ILE A 212 18.58 16.11 6.38
C ILE A 212 18.98 14.71 5.93
N ASN A 213 18.79 14.35 4.65
CA ASN A 213 19.15 13.04 4.10
C ASN A 213 20.68 12.82 4.03
N THR A 214 21.49 13.85 4.32
CA THR A 214 22.95 13.73 4.40
C THR A 214 23.48 13.55 5.82
N LEU A 215 22.61 13.64 6.84
CA LEU A 215 23.01 13.49 8.24
C LEU A 215 23.22 12.01 8.60
N GLU A 216 24.46 11.63 8.91
CA GLU A 216 24.80 10.25 9.30
C GLU A 216 24.09 9.78 10.59
N THR A 217 23.68 10.74 11.44
CA THR A 217 23.02 10.47 12.73
C THR A 217 21.50 10.30 12.61
N VAL A 218 20.93 10.45 11.42
CA VAL A 218 19.49 10.35 11.13
C VAL A 218 19.25 9.33 10.02
N ASP A 219 18.44 8.30 10.30
CA ASP A 219 18.04 7.34 9.27
C ASP A 219 16.84 7.86 8.46
N THR A 220 17.11 8.18 7.20
CA THR A 220 16.15 8.67 6.21
C THR A 220 15.81 7.63 5.13
N SER A 221 16.18 6.36 5.33
CA SER A 221 15.96 5.28 4.35
C SER A 221 14.50 4.97 4.04
N ARG A 222 13.58 5.57 4.80
CA ARG A 222 12.11 5.38 4.72
C ARG A 222 11.37 6.67 4.38
N LEU A 223 12.06 7.62 3.75
CA LEU A 223 11.47 8.87 3.24
C LEU A 223 10.81 8.70 1.87
N ASP A 224 11.41 7.90 0.99
CA ASP A 224 10.89 7.73 -0.35
C ASP A 224 9.55 6.97 -0.31
N TYR A 225 8.63 7.34 -1.22
CA TYR A 225 7.32 6.72 -1.34
C TYR A 225 7.35 5.19 -1.51
N ARG A 226 8.50 4.63 -1.92
CA ARG A 226 8.72 3.19 -2.06
C ARG A 226 10.04 2.74 -1.43
N PRO A 227 10.04 1.59 -0.73
CA PRO A 227 8.86 0.80 -0.38
C PRO A 227 7.95 1.54 0.63
N ALA A 228 6.64 1.27 0.62
CA ALA A 228 5.71 1.92 1.54
C ALA A 228 5.87 1.34 2.96
N TYR A 229 5.91 2.22 3.97
CA TYR A 229 5.96 1.86 5.40
C TYR A 229 4.67 2.27 6.08
N SER A 230 4.18 1.46 7.01
CA SER A 230 2.97 1.77 7.77
C SER A 230 3.31 2.38 9.11
N LEU A 231 2.42 3.24 9.59
CA LEU A 231 2.45 3.73 10.96
C LEU A 231 2.37 2.61 12.02
N LEU A 232 1.95 1.39 11.65
CA LEU A 232 1.94 0.23 12.55
C LEU A 232 3.26 -0.56 12.58
N ASP A 233 4.22 -0.25 11.71
CA ASP A 233 5.52 -0.93 11.70
C ASP A 233 6.34 -0.51 12.93
N PRO A 234 6.65 -1.40 13.88
CA PRO A 234 7.40 -1.02 15.09
C PRO A 234 8.81 -0.51 14.78
N ALA A 235 9.38 -0.83 13.61
CA ALA A 235 10.72 -0.39 13.24
C ALA A 235 10.81 1.11 12.96
N ILE A 236 9.71 1.76 12.53
CA ILE A 236 9.72 3.20 12.23
C ILE A 236 9.62 4.08 13.48
N TRP A 237 9.36 3.48 14.64
CA TRP A 237 9.20 4.17 15.92
C TRP A 237 10.48 4.24 16.75
N GLN A 238 11.58 3.69 16.23
CA GLN A 238 12.84 3.50 16.95
C GLN A 238 13.95 4.39 16.39
N GLY A 239 14.86 4.84 17.27
CA GLY A 239 16.06 5.59 16.88
C GLY A 239 15.79 7.03 16.41
N ASN A 240 16.78 7.62 15.74
CA ASN A 240 16.69 8.93 15.11
C ASN A 240 16.31 8.75 13.65
N GLN A 241 15.08 9.10 13.26
CA GLN A 241 14.56 8.82 11.92
C GLN A 241 13.65 9.94 11.41
N LEU A 242 13.67 10.12 10.09
CA LEU A 242 12.63 10.86 9.36
C LEU A 242 11.97 9.89 8.38
N VAL A 243 10.66 9.71 8.51
CA VAL A 243 9.90 8.67 7.80
C VAL A 243 8.69 9.29 7.12
N HIS A 244 8.36 8.85 5.90
CA HIS A 244 7.10 9.16 5.21
C HIS A 244 6.14 7.96 5.29
N PRO A 245 5.49 7.69 6.45
CA PRO A 245 4.62 6.54 6.59
C PRO A 245 3.29 6.75 5.88
N ALA A 246 2.72 5.65 5.39
CA ALA A 246 1.31 5.59 5.07
C ALA A 246 0.47 5.65 6.36
N VAL A 247 -0.26 6.76 6.50
CA VAL A 247 -1.08 7.10 7.66
C VAL A 247 -2.34 6.21 7.78
N THR A 248 -2.79 5.59 6.69
CA THR A 248 -3.93 4.64 6.72
C THR A 248 -3.64 3.36 5.94
N GLN A 249 -4.02 2.21 6.47
CA GLN A 249 -3.91 0.92 5.76
C GLN A 249 -4.79 0.89 4.51
N ALA A 250 -5.97 1.52 4.56
CA ALA A 250 -6.81 1.71 3.38
C ALA A 250 -6.06 2.49 2.29
N SER A 251 -5.23 3.50 2.58
CA SER A 251 -4.43 4.15 1.52
C SER A 251 -3.36 3.26 0.91
N ILE A 252 -2.85 2.30 1.68
CA ILE A 252 -1.94 1.25 1.22
C ILE A 252 -2.73 0.32 0.30
N PHE A 253 -3.81 -0.29 0.79
CA PHE A 253 -4.57 -1.32 0.09
C PHE A 253 -5.55 -0.83 -0.97
N SER A 254 -6.24 0.30 -0.80
CA SER A 254 -7.06 0.93 -1.85
C SER A 254 -6.20 1.39 -3.03
N LYS A 255 -4.93 1.77 -2.82
CA LYS A 255 -3.97 1.95 -3.92
C LYS A 255 -3.50 0.62 -4.50
N TYR A 256 -3.42 -0.46 -3.71
CA TYR A 256 -3.14 -1.81 -4.22
C TYR A 256 -4.35 -2.50 -4.91
N ALA A 257 -5.59 -2.09 -4.59
CA ALA A 257 -6.84 -2.78 -4.92
C ALA A 257 -7.77 -2.01 -5.87
N ALA A 258 -7.51 -0.74 -6.19
CA ALA A 258 -8.31 0.01 -7.17
C ALA A 258 -8.28 -0.63 -8.59
N GLU A 259 -7.37 -1.57 -8.84
CA GLU A 259 -7.35 -2.38 -10.04
C GLU A 259 -7.35 -3.86 -9.64
N PHE A 260 -8.23 -4.65 -10.26
CA PHE A 260 -7.91 -6.02 -10.64
C PHE A 260 -6.77 -5.99 -11.70
N GLY A 261 -5.62 -5.41 -11.34
CA GLY A 261 -4.53 -5.01 -12.24
C GLY A 261 -3.28 -4.49 -11.52
N TRP A 262 -2.96 -5.11 -10.38
CA TRP A 262 -1.61 -5.29 -9.79
C TRP A 262 -0.70 -4.07 -9.54
N PHE A 263 -0.59 -3.68 -8.26
CA PHE A 263 0.55 -2.91 -7.73
C PHE A 263 1.62 -3.73 -6.99
N LEU A 264 1.62 -5.07 -7.10
CA LEU A 264 2.73 -5.90 -6.59
C LEU A 264 3.81 -6.21 -7.64
N LYS A 265 3.61 -5.79 -8.91
CA LYS A 265 4.58 -6.00 -9.99
C LYS A 265 5.72 -4.97 -10.02
N ALA A 266 5.73 -4.00 -9.10
CA ALA A 266 6.82 -3.04 -8.98
C ALA A 266 8.02 -3.72 -8.31
N ASP A 267 8.97 -4.16 -9.14
CA ASP A 267 10.36 -4.51 -8.77
C ASP A 267 10.69 -5.95 -8.35
N SER A 268 9.94 -6.95 -8.85
CA SER A 268 10.17 -8.42 -8.75
C SER A 268 9.46 -9.15 -7.60
N TRP A 269 8.90 -10.33 -7.91
CA TRP A 269 8.25 -11.25 -6.97
C TRP A 269 9.28 -11.90 -6.04
N GLN A 270 9.85 -11.12 -5.13
CA GLN A 270 10.76 -11.65 -4.12
C GLN A 270 9.98 -12.13 -2.90
N PHE A 271 10.08 -13.43 -2.64
CA PHE A 271 9.56 -14.05 -1.43
C PHE A 271 10.67 -14.05 -0.37
N GLY A 272 10.47 -13.29 0.70
CA GLY A 272 11.43 -13.22 1.80
C GLY A 272 11.00 -12.25 2.87
N TYR A 273 11.59 -12.37 4.07
CA TYR A 273 11.36 -11.44 5.16
C TYR A 273 11.75 -10.02 4.74
N GLY A 274 10.86 -9.05 4.98
CA GLY A 274 11.09 -7.65 4.65
C GLY A 274 10.95 -7.30 3.15
N THR A 275 10.54 -8.22 2.28
CA THR A 275 10.22 -7.86 0.88
C THR A 275 8.90 -7.08 0.80
N GLN A 276 8.60 -6.46 -0.35
CA GLN A 276 7.33 -5.74 -0.53
C GLN A 276 6.12 -6.68 -0.42
N VAL A 277 6.21 -7.91 -0.93
CA VAL A 277 5.17 -8.94 -0.79
C VAL A 277 4.94 -9.28 0.68
N PHE A 278 6.02 -9.52 1.43
CA PHE A 278 5.95 -9.80 2.86
C PHE A 278 5.34 -8.63 3.65
N ARG A 279 5.79 -7.40 3.40
CA ARG A 279 5.24 -6.19 4.05
C ARG A 279 3.76 -6.03 3.73
N SER A 280 3.35 -6.23 2.48
CA SER A 280 1.93 -6.15 2.09
C SER A 280 1.08 -7.18 2.82
N MET A 281 1.59 -8.42 2.97
CA MET A 281 0.93 -9.46 3.77
C MET A 281 0.86 -9.10 5.26
N MET A 282 1.95 -8.62 5.86
CA MET A 282 1.93 -8.17 7.26
C MET A 282 0.89 -7.07 7.50
N LEU A 283 0.87 -6.06 6.62
CA LEU A 283 -0.06 -4.94 6.75
C LEU A 283 -1.51 -5.40 6.62
N SER A 284 -1.78 -6.38 5.76
CA SER A 284 -3.11 -6.94 5.57
C SER A 284 -3.58 -7.78 6.77
N HIS A 285 -2.64 -8.33 7.54
CA HIS A 285 -2.97 -9.03 8.78
C HIS A 285 -3.45 -8.04 9.84
N LEU A 286 -2.84 -6.85 9.92
CA LEU A 286 -3.17 -5.84 10.92
C LEU A 286 -4.57 -5.23 10.75
N ASP A 287 -5.12 -5.25 9.54
CA ASP A 287 -6.48 -4.76 9.24
C ASP A 287 -7.49 -5.87 8.92
N ASN A 288 -7.12 -7.14 9.13
CA ASN A 288 -7.90 -8.35 8.82
C ASN A 288 -8.27 -8.52 7.33
N SER A 289 -7.59 -7.83 6.41
CA SER A 289 -7.75 -8.03 4.96
C SER A 289 -6.85 -9.14 4.38
N ASN A 290 -6.05 -9.80 5.21
CA ASN A 290 -5.06 -10.80 4.81
C ASN A 290 -5.61 -11.96 3.97
N ALA A 291 -6.86 -12.35 4.17
CA ALA A 291 -7.52 -13.33 3.31
C ALA A 291 -7.54 -12.88 1.84
N SER A 292 -8.08 -11.68 1.61
CA SER A 292 -8.24 -11.09 0.29
C SER A 292 -6.89 -10.83 -0.37
N VAL A 293 -5.91 -10.35 0.41
CA VAL A 293 -4.57 -10.06 -0.08
C VAL A 293 -3.80 -11.34 -0.42
N TYR A 294 -3.87 -12.36 0.43
CA TYR A 294 -3.27 -13.68 0.15
C TYR A 294 -3.84 -14.29 -1.13
N ASN A 295 -5.18 -14.32 -1.26
CA ASN A 295 -5.86 -14.86 -2.43
C ASN A 295 -5.49 -14.10 -3.70
N ALA A 296 -5.39 -12.76 -3.63
CA ALA A 296 -4.95 -11.94 -4.75
C ALA A 296 -3.50 -12.27 -5.14
N ILE A 297 -2.60 -12.45 -4.18
CA ILE A 297 -1.20 -12.82 -4.46
C ILE A 297 -1.11 -14.21 -5.11
N ILE A 298 -1.76 -15.22 -4.53
CA ILE A 298 -1.76 -16.58 -5.09
C ILE A 298 -2.29 -16.60 -6.51
N ARG A 299 -3.39 -15.88 -6.76
CA ARG A 299 -3.96 -15.73 -8.10
C ARG A 299 -2.92 -15.23 -9.10
N ASN A 300 -2.09 -14.28 -8.68
CA ASN A 300 -1.09 -13.66 -9.55
C ASN A 300 0.14 -14.54 -9.75
N ILE A 301 0.53 -15.26 -8.70
CA ILE A 301 1.56 -16.29 -8.76
C ILE A 301 1.18 -17.38 -9.78
N TYR A 302 -0.08 -17.82 -9.81
CA TYR A 302 -0.55 -18.77 -10.83
C TYR A 302 -0.52 -18.17 -12.24
N VAL A 303 -1.00 -16.93 -12.42
CA VAL A 303 -0.97 -16.21 -13.71
C VAL A 303 0.46 -16.05 -14.24
N ASP A 304 1.41 -15.68 -13.38
CA ASP A 304 2.81 -15.46 -13.73
C ASP A 304 3.65 -16.77 -13.68
N HIS A 305 3.03 -17.94 -13.41
CA HIS A 305 3.68 -19.24 -13.27
C HIS A 305 4.86 -19.28 -12.28
N LEU A 306 4.68 -18.68 -11.11
CA LEU A 306 5.67 -18.56 -10.03
C LEU A 306 5.52 -19.66 -8.97
N ASP A 307 6.51 -19.76 -8.07
CA ASP A 307 6.51 -20.74 -6.99
C ASP A 307 5.53 -20.37 -5.87
N ALA A 308 4.30 -20.89 -5.99
CA ALA A 308 3.25 -20.74 -4.98
C ALA A 308 3.59 -21.40 -3.64
N MET A 309 4.34 -22.50 -3.65
CA MET A 309 4.73 -23.18 -2.41
C MET A 309 5.71 -22.34 -1.60
N ALA A 310 6.68 -21.68 -2.24
CA ALA A 310 7.62 -20.80 -1.57
C ALA A 310 6.92 -19.61 -0.88
N PHE A 311 5.97 -18.98 -1.55
CA PHE A 311 5.20 -17.89 -0.96
C PHE A 311 4.30 -18.37 0.20
N SER A 312 3.61 -19.49 0.02
CA SER A 312 2.74 -20.06 1.04
C SER A 312 3.51 -20.49 2.30
N GLU A 313 4.71 -21.05 2.13
CA GLU A 313 5.57 -21.39 3.26
C GLU A 313 6.03 -20.14 4.02
N LEU A 314 6.41 -19.07 3.31
CA LEU A 314 6.71 -17.77 3.93
C LEU A 314 5.50 -17.25 4.73
N ALA A 315 4.31 -17.27 4.13
CA ALA A 315 3.09 -16.80 4.78
C ALA A 315 2.75 -17.63 6.03
N ARG A 316 2.91 -18.95 5.97
CA ARG A 316 2.69 -19.88 7.08
C ARG A 316 3.71 -19.67 8.21
N GLN A 317 5.00 -19.54 7.87
CA GLN A 317 6.08 -19.34 8.86
C GLN A 317 5.89 -18.08 9.70
N HIS A 318 5.27 -17.06 9.13
CA HIS A 318 5.05 -15.76 9.78
C HIS A 318 3.61 -15.52 10.24
N GLY A 319 2.74 -16.54 10.19
CA GLY A 319 1.35 -16.42 10.67
C GLY A 319 0.50 -15.43 9.88
N LEU A 320 0.76 -15.28 8.58
CA LEU A 320 0.11 -14.28 7.71
C LEU A 320 -1.19 -14.78 7.06
N THR A 321 -1.53 -16.06 7.24
CA THR A 321 -2.76 -16.71 6.75
C THR A 321 -3.63 -17.21 7.92
N TYR A 322 -4.82 -17.75 7.63
CA TYR A 322 -5.65 -18.35 8.68
C TYR A 322 -5.00 -19.60 9.29
N ASP A 323 -5.33 -19.86 10.56
CA ASP A 323 -4.89 -21.05 11.28
C ASP A 323 -5.21 -22.33 10.50
N GLY A 324 -4.16 -23.06 10.12
CA GLY A 324 -4.28 -24.33 9.39
C GLY A 324 -4.82 -24.20 7.97
N GLN A 325 -4.90 -22.98 7.38
CA GLN A 325 -5.33 -22.78 5.99
C GLN A 325 -4.48 -23.61 5.02
N LEU A 326 -3.17 -23.58 5.23
CA LEU A 326 -2.17 -24.31 4.46
C LEU A 326 -1.84 -25.60 5.19
N ASP A 327 -2.43 -26.70 4.73
CA ASP A 327 -2.15 -28.03 5.26
C ASP A 327 -1.02 -28.70 4.44
N PRO A 328 0.20 -28.83 4.97
CA PRO A 328 1.30 -29.47 4.25
C PRO A 328 1.08 -30.97 4.03
N LYS A 329 0.10 -31.59 4.70
CA LYS A 329 -0.30 -32.98 4.43
C LYS A 329 -1.20 -33.10 3.20
N ASN A 330 -1.83 -32.00 2.76
CA ASN A 330 -2.58 -31.99 1.52
C ASN A 330 -1.60 -32.02 0.33
N LEU A 331 -1.51 -33.18 -0.30
CA LEU A 331 -0.62 -33.45 -1.42
C LEU A 331 -0.96 -32.60 -2.66
N ALA A 332 -2.23 -32.20 -2.79
CA ALA A 332 -2.69 -31.37 -3.90
C ALA A 332 -2.36 -29.88 -3.72
N LEU A 333 -1.97 -29.41 -2.52
CA LEU A 333 -1.74 -27.99 -2.24
C LEU A 333 -0.74 -27.36 -3.25
N HIS A 334 -1.20 -26.31 -3.92
CA HIS A 334 -0.52 -25.55 -4.98
C HIS A 334 0.04 -26.39 -6.13
N LYS A 335 -0.48 -27.60 -6.35
CA LYS A 335 -0.10 -28.43 -7.49
C LYS A 335 -0.75 -27.93 -8.79
N PRO A 336 -0.13 -28.18 -9.96
CA PRO A 336 -0.75 -27.85 -11.24
C PRO A 336 -2.10 -28.54 -11.39
N ALA A 337 -3.09 -27.80 -11.88
CA ALA A 337 -4.42 -28.35 -12.13
C ALA A 337 -4.99 -27.84 -13.46
N LEU A 338 -5.85 -28.65 -14.06
CA LEU A 338 -6.53 -28.40 -15.34
C LEU A 338 -8.03 -28.68 -15.20
N SER A 339 -8.82 -28.16 -16.13
CA SER A 339 -10.25 -28.47 -16.24
C SER A 339 -10.67 -28.60 -17.71
N SER A 340 -11.84 -29.19 -17.94
CA SER A 340 -12.45 -29.30 -19.27
C SER A 340 -12.66 -27.93 -19.91
N THR A 341 -13.35 -27.06 -19.20
CA THR A 341 -13.52 -25.65 -19.55
C THR A 341 -13.36 -24.77 -18.33
N SER A 342 -13.22 -23.48 -18.59
CA SER A 342 -13.01 -22.45 -17.60
C SER A 342 -13.99 -21.31 -17.85
N PHE A 343 -14.81 -20.98 -16.85
CA PHE A 343 -15.73 -19.85 -16.89
C PHE A 343 -15.03 -18.56 -16.48
N SER A 344 -15.05 -17.48 -17.29
CA SER A 344 -14.56 -16.13 -16.90
C SER A 344 -15.66 -15.07 -17.11
N TYR A 345 -15.87 -14.19 -16.10
CA TYR A 345 -16.68 -12.97 -16.19
C TYR A 345 -15.76 -11.78 -16.49
N LYS A 346 -15.75 -11.30 -17.74
CA LYS A 346 -15.09 -10.07 -18.26
C LYS A 346 -13.55 -10.03 -18.25
N ASP A 347 -13.02 -9.75 -19.45
CA ASP A 347 -11.70 -9.21 -19.85
C ASP A 347 -10.40 -9.69 -19.19
N ASP A 348 -10.40 -10.63 -18.26
CA ASP A 348 -9.20 -11.37 -17.87
C ASP A 348 -9.47 -12.86 -17.64
N ASN A 349 -8.48 -13.66 -17.99
CA ASN A 349 -8.41 -15.13 -17.91
C ASN A 349 -8.68 -15.65 -16.49
N PHE A 350 -9.94 -15.80 -16.07
CA PHE A 350 -10.26 -16.30 -14.73
C PHE A 350 -11.20 -17.49 -14.73
N SER A 351 -10.66 -18.67 -15.05
CA SER A 351 -10.91 -19.86 -14.24
C SER A 351 -9.63 -20.70 -14.25
N PHE A 352 -8.84 -20.52 -13.19
CA PHE A 352 -7.66 -21.34 -12.92
C PHE A 352 -8.14 -22.56 -12.14
N ALA A 353 -8.03 -23.75 -12.73
CA ALA A 353 -8.29 -24.99 -12.03
C ALA A 353 -7.46 -25.09 -10.74
N GLU A 354 -6.31 -24.42 -10.67
CA GLU A 354 -5.42 -24.31 -9.50
C GLU A 354 -6.07 -23.60 -8.30
N ALA A 355 -7.14 -22.83 -8.53
CA ALA A 355 -7.93 -22.24 -7.44
C ALA A 355 -8.61 -23.33 -6.59
N ALA A 356 -8.80 -24.55 -7.08
CA ALA A 356 -9.29 -25.65 -6.25
C ALA A 356 -8.20 -26.23 -5.34
N VAL A 357 -6.95 -25.77 -5.41
CA VAL A 357 -5.83 -26.30 -4.63
C VAL A 357 -5.00 -25.22 -3.92
N ASP A 358 -5.56 -24.04 -3.70
CA ASP A 358 -4.86 -22.91 -3.06
C ASP A 358 -4.96 -22.90 -1.50
N GLY A 359 -5.73 -23.81 -0.91
CA GLY A 359 -5.94 -23.92 0.54
C GLY A 359 -7.02 -22.98 1.09
N ASN A 360 -7.69 -22.20 0.25
CA ASN A 360 -8.76 -21.29 0.66
C ASN A 360 -10.12 -22.01 0.72
N LEU A 361 -10.66 -22.11 1.95
CA LEU A 361 -11.96 -22.73 2.24
C LEU A 361 -13.14 -21.74 2.26
N ASP A 362 -12.99 -20.53 1.74
CA ASP A 362 -14.08 -19.54 1.72
C ASP A 362 -15.32 -20.09 0.99
N VAL A 363 -16.50 -19.88 1.59
CA VAL A 363 -17.77 -20.49 1.17
C VAL A 363 -18.35 -19.85 -0.09
N ASP A 364 -17.95 -18.61 -0.42
CA ASP A 364 -18.33 -17.91 -1.66
C ASP A 364 -17.12 -17.47 -2.49
N LYS A 365 -16.15 -18.38 -2.66
CA LYS A 365 -14.90 -18.15 -3.40
C LYS A 365 -15.08 -17.69 -4.86
N TYR A 366 -16.22 -18.00 -5.48
CA TYR A 366 -16.49 -17.68 -6.88
C TYR A 366 -16.45 -16.17 -7.17
N ARG A 367 -16.81 -15.31 -6.22
CA ARG A 367 -16.72 -13.84 -6.39
C ARG A 367 -15.28 -13.32 -6.53
N PHE A 368 -14.30 -14.12 -6.11
CA PHE A 368 -12.91 -13.69 -5.94
C PHE A 368 -11.91 -14.62 -6.64
N GLY A 369 -12.34 -15.47 -7.58
CA GLY A 369 -11.46 -16.29 -8.42
C GLY A 369 -11.42 -17.79 -8.12
N GLY A 370 -12.48 -18.38 -7.54
CA GLY A 370 -12.61 -19.83 -7.40
C GLY A 370 -12.76 -20.60 -8.72
N PHE A 371 -12.63 -21.93 -8.67
CA PHE A 371 -12.80 -22.79 -9.85
C PHE A 371 -14.28 -22.99 -10.21
N ALA A 372 -14.61 -22.79 -11.49
CA ALA A 372 -15.87 -23.23 -12.08
C ALA A 372 -15.73 -23.49 -13.59
N SER A 373 -16.31 -24.59 -14.07
CA SER A 373 -16.45 -24.86 -15.50
C SER A 373 -17.49 -23.94 -16.15
N ARG A 374 -17.51 -23.90 -17.48
CA ARG A 374 -18.69 -23.41 -18.22
C ARG A 374 -19.83 -24.42 -18.11
N TRP A 375 -20.99 -24.01 -18.61
CA TRP A 375 -22.09 -24.91 -18.88
C TRP A 375 -21.67 -25.91 -19.96
N GLU A 376 -21.41 -27.15 -19.56
CA GLU A 376 -21.07 -28.25 -20.47
C GLU A 376 -21.57 -29.61 -19.95
N GLU A 377 -21.57 -30.62 -20.81
CA GLU A 377 -21.85 -32.00 -20.42
C GLU A 377 -20.60 -32.62 -19.80
N LYS A 378 -20.77 -33.32 -18.67
CA LYS A 378 -19.70 -34.03 -17.95
C LYS A 378 -18.40 -33.22 -17.76
N PRO A 379 -18.47 -31.98 -17.23
CA PRO A 379 -17.29 -31.18 -16.92
C PRO A 379 -16.35 -31.92 -15.97
N TRP A 380 -15.05 -31.70 -16.11
CA TRP A 380 -14.03 -32.33 -15.26
C TRP A 380 -12.99 -31.34 -14.74
N TRP A 381 -12.36 -31.73 -13.63
CA TRP A 381 -11.21 -31.07 -13.01
C TRP A 381 -10.13 -32.11 -12.73
N GLN A 382 -8.86 -31.77 -12.89
CA GLN A 382 -7.73 -32.68 -12.74
C GLN A 382 -6.56 -31.99 -12.05
N VAL A 383 -5.88 -32.70 -11.15
CA VAL A 383 -4.61 -32.26 -10.56
C VAL A 383 -3.47 -33.19 -10.94
N ASP A 384 -2.29 -32.62 -11.18
CA ASP A 384 -1.01 -33.32 -11.31
C ASP A 384 -0.25 -33.25 -9.98
N LEU A 385 -0.11 -34.37 -9.28
CA LEU A 385 0.66 -34.46 -8.03
C LEU A 385 2.18 -34.35 -8.24
N LEU A 386 2.62 -34.18 -9.49
CA LEU A 386 4.01 -34.06 -9.99
C LEU A 386 4.80 -35.37 -9.98
N GLU A 387 4.50 -36.27 -9.05
CA GLU A 387 5.14 -37.58 -8.93
C GLU A 387 4.12 -38.68 -8.59
N MET A 388 4.56 -39.94 -8.66
CA MET A 388 3.72 -41.09 -8.28
C MET A 388 3.62 -41.20 -6.75
N THR A 389 2.48 -40.81 -6.21
CA THR A 389 2.21 -40.70 -4.78
C THR A 389 1.15 -41.71 -4.34
N ASP A 390 1.29 -42.24 -3.12
CA ASP A 390 0.25 -43.05 -2.48
C ASP A 390 -0.77 -42.11 -1.85
N ILE A 391 -2.05 -42.30 -2.20
CA ILE A 391 -3.18 -41.51 -1.68
C ILE A 391 -4.24 -42.45 -1.11
N SER A 392 -5.06 -41.94 -0.19
CA SER A 392 -6.03 -42.72 0.59
C SER A 392 -7.34 -42.00 0.86
N GLU A 393 -7.33 -40.66 0.90
CA GLU A 393 -8.51 -39.83 1.12
C GLU A 393 -8.53 -38.64 0.14
N ILE A 394 -9.73 -38.32 -0.36
CA ILE A 394 -10.01 -37.06 -1.06
C ILE A 394 -11.08 -36.30 -0.28
N LYS A 395 -10.86 -35.01 -0.03
CA LYS A 395 -11.86 -34.09 0.53
C LYS A 395 -12.27 -33.07 -0.52
N LEU A 396 -13.57 -32.97 -0.74
CA LEU A 396 -14.19 -32.04 -1.68
C LEU A 396 -14.88 -30.94 -0.89
N TYR A 397 -14.53 -29.68 -1.14
CA TYR A 397 -15.19 -28.54 -0.51
C TYR A 397 -16.04 -27.79 -1.52
N HIS A 398 -17.28 -27.49 -1.16
CA HIS A 398 -18.26 -26.91 -2.07
C HIS A 398 -18.70 -25.50 -1.66
N ARG A 399 -19.14 -24.75 -2.65
CA ARG A 399 -19.77 -23.44 -2.49
C ARG A 399 -21.13 -23.55 -1.80
N GLU A 400 -21.39 -22.64 -0.86
CA GLU A 400 -22.69 -22.56 -0.19
C GLU A 400 -23.81 -22.24 -1.18
N GLY A 401 -24.91 -22.99 -1.12
CA GLY A 401 -26.14 -22.72 -1.87
C GLY A 401 -26.15 -23.21 -3.33
N PHE A 402 -25.15 -23.98 -3.76
CA PHE A 402 -25.06 -24.52 -5.13
C PHE A 402 -24.81 -26.03 -5.20
N PHE A 403 -25.11 -26.76 -4.12
CA PHE A 403 -24.81 -28.20 -3.99
C PHE A 403 -25.45 -29.05 -5.08
N GLU A 404 -26.58 -28.61 -5.64
CA GLU A 404 -27.31 -29.25 -6.75
C GLU A 404 -26.46 -29.41 -8.02
N ARG A 405 -25.35 -28.69 -8.12
CA ARG A 405 -24.43 -28.77 -9.25
C ARG A 405 -23.49 -29.97 -9.19
N THR A 406 -23.26 -30.54 -8.00
CA THR A 406 -22.29 -31.63 -7.80
C THR A 406 -22.95 -32.75 -7.00
N VAL A 407 -23.94 -33.42 -7.61
CA VAL A 407 -24.71 -34.51 -6.97
C VAL A 407 -24.12 -35.88 -7.30
N ASN A 408 -23.61 -36.05 -8.52
CA ASN A 408 -22.97 -37.28 -8.98
C ASN A 408 -21.55 -36.98 -9.49
N LEU A 409 -20.55 -37.72 -9.02
CA LEU A 409 -19.14 -37.46 -9.31
C LEU A 409 -18.35 -38.76 -9.50
N GLY A 410 -17.63 -38.86 -10.61
CA GLY A 410 -16.65 -39.91 -10.86
C GLY A 410 -15.27 -39.47 -10.41
N ILE A 411 -14.55 -40.37 -9.75
CA ILE A 411 -13.14 -40.20 -9.36
C ILE A 411 -12.32 -41.19 -10.18
N ALA A 412 -11.42 -40.66 -10.99
CA ALA A 412 -10.51 -41.43 -11.80
C ALA A 412 -9.06 -41.06 -11.53
N ILE A 413 -8.17 -42.01 -11.73
CA ILE A 413 -6.73 -41.84 -11.51
C ILE A 413 -5.93 -42.18 -12.76
N SER A 414 -4.72 -41.64 -12.85
CA SER A 414 -3.81 -41.95 -13.95
C SER A 414 -2.34 -41.81 -13.53
N SER A 415 -1.47 -42.63 -14.13
CA SER A 415 -0.02 -42.48 -14.02
C SER A 415 0.58 -41.59 -15.11
N ASP A 416 -0.08 -41.45 -16.26
CA ASP A 416 0.43 -40.76 -17.45
C ASP A 416 -0.27 -39.43 -17.75
N GLY A 417 -1.46 -39.22 -17.18
CA GLY A 417 -2.28 -38.02 -17.41
C GLY A 417 -3.17 -38.11 -18.64
N ASP A 418 -3.16 -39.24 -19.35
CA ASP A 418 -3.90 -39.50 -20.58
C ASP A 418 -4.94 -40.63 -20.39
N SER A 419 -4.50 -41.74 -19.80
CA SER A 419 -5.32 -42.94 -19.58
C SER A 419 -5.85 -42.96 -18.16
N PHE A 420 -7.16 -42.80 -17.99
CA PHE A 420 -7.81 -42.74 -16.68
C PHE A 420 -8.58 -44.01 -16.36
N VAL A 421 -8.45 -44.47 -15.12
CA VAL A 421 -9.24 -45.58 -14.56
C VAL A 421 -10.12 -45.01 -13.46
N THR A 422 -11.44 -45.16 -13.60
CA THR A 422 -12.40 -44.80 -12.53
C THR A 422 -12.24 -45.76 -11.36
N ILE A 423 -12.02 -45.21 -10.17
CA ILE A 423 -11.83 -45.97 -8.93
C ILE A 423 -12.99 -45.80 -7.95
N ALA A 424 -13.78 -44.74 -8.10
CA ALA A 424 -14.98 -44.52 -7.32
C ALA A 424 -16.00 -43.70 -8.10
N GLU A 425 -17.28 -43.97 -7.86
CA GLU A 425 -18.39 -43.13 -8.29
C GLU A 425 -19.21 -42.79 -7.06
N LEU A 426 -19.50 -41.50 -6.90
CA LEU A 426 -20.30 -40.96 -5.83
C LEU A 426 -21.65 -40.55 -6.41
N HIS A 427 -22.71 -40.94 -5.71
CA HIS A 427 -24.08 -40.57 -6.04
C HIS A 427 -24.74 -39.91 -4.83
N ASP A 428 -25.70 -39.04 -5.11
CA ASP A 428 -26.46 -38.32 -4.08
C ASP A 428 -25.55 -37.64 -3.05
N ILE A 429 -24.50 -36.96 -3.53
CA ILE A 429 -23.51 -36.31 -2.66
C ILE A 429 -24.20 -35.26 -1.80
N ASP A 430 -24.11 -35.47 -0.49
CA ASP A 430 -24.42 -34.47 0.52
C ASP A 430 -23.13 -33.91 1.13
N PHE A 431 -23.04 -32.59 1.23
CA PHE A 431 -21.88 -31.89 1.79
C PHE A 431 -22.15 -31.49 3.23
N GLU A 432 -21.36 -32.02 4.16
CA GLU A 432 -21.49 -31.74 5.58
C GLU A 432 -20.97 -30.33 5.90
N LYS A 433 -21.79 -29.55 6.64
CA LYS A 433 -21.35 -28.27 7.19
C LYS A 433 -20.49 -28.49 8.43
N ILE A 434 -19.20 -28.22 8.32
CA ILE A 434 -18.24 -28.36 9.42
C ILE A 434 -17.74 -27.00 9.93
N PRO A 435 -17.51 -26.83 11.24
CA PRO A 435 -16.83 -25.64 11.75
C PRO A 435 -15.36 -25.63 11.32
N THR A 436 -14.82 -24.46 11.00
CA THR A 436 -13.40 -24.30 10.64
C THR A 436 -12.87 -22.93 11.04
N ARG A 437 -11.57 -22.85 11.32
CA ARG A 437 -10.85 -21.57 11.53
C ARG A 437 -10.10 -21.11 10.27
N ARG A 438 -10.20 -21.88 9.18
CA ARG A 438 -9.46 -21.68 7.93
C ARG A 438 -10.08 -20.63 6.99
N ASN A 439 -11.13 -19.93 7.43
CA ASN A 439 -11.80 -18.85 6.70
C ASN A 439 -12.55 -17.90 7.67
N GLN A 440 -13.07 -16.78 7.17
CA GLN A 440 -13.83 -15.80 7.97
C GLN A 440 -15.24 -16.27 8.37
N SER A 441 -15.87 -17.09 7.52
CA SER A 441 -17.23 -17.58 7.76
C SER A 441 -17.32 -18.50 8.96
N GLY A 442 -16.21 -19.11 9.38
CA GLY A 442 -16.15 -20.02 10.53
C GLY A 442 -16.66 -21.42 10.23
N TYR A 443 -17.02 -21.72 8.98
CA TYR A 443 -17.51 -23.02 8.53
C TYR A 443 -17.17 -23.29 7.05
N ALA A 444 -17.23 -24.56 6.66
CA ALA A 444 -17.11 -25.01 5.27
C ALA A 444 -18.06 -26.18 5.01
N PHE A 445 -18.33 -26.48 3.74
CA PHE A 445 -19.13 -27.62 3.32
C PHE A 445 -18.22 -28.67 2.68
N VAL A 446 -18.15 -29.87 3.24
CA VAL A 446 -17.16 -30.89 2.86
C VAL A 446 -17.78 -32.25 2.58
N LYS A 447 -17.21 -32.97 1.61
CA LYS A 447 -17.41 -34.41 1.41
C LYS A 447 -16.06 -35.13 1.49
N SER A 448 -15.88 -35.95 2.52
CA SER A 448 -14.73 -36.87 2.62
C SER A 448 -15.02 -38.17 1.87
N VAL A 449 -14.02 -38.65 1.14
CA VAL A 449 -14.10 -39.86 0.32
C VAL A 449 -12.87 -40.71 0.60
N ALA A 450 -13.07 -41.86 1.23
CA ALA A 450 -12.03 -42.87 1.36
C ALA A 450 -11.91 -43.64 0.04
N ILE A 451 -10.74 -43.60 -0.59
CA ILE A 451 -10.47 -44.27 -1.87
C ILE A 451 -9.55 -45.50 -1.71
N GLY A 452 -9.11 -45.78 -0.48
CA GLY A 452 -8.14 -46.84 -0.18
C GLY A 452 -6.73 -46.46 -0.65
N PRO A 453 -5.67 -47.19 -0.23
CA PRO A 453 -4.32 -46.88 -0.66
C PRO A 453 -4.18 -47.15 -2.16
N VAL A 454 -4.05 -46.08 -2.94
CA VAL A 454 -3.84 -46.17 -4.38
C VAL A 454 -2.66 -45.29 -4.77
N ARG A 455 -1.80 -45.82 -5.64
CA ARG A 455 -0.63 -45.11 -6.14
C ARG A 455 -0.93 -44.45 -7.46
N THR A 456 -0.84 -43.13 -7.54
CA THR A 456 -1.17 -42.36 -8.74
C THR A 456 -0.38 -41.06 -8.84
N ARG A 457 -0.34 -40.46 -10.03
CA ARG A 457 0.17 -39.10 -10.23
C ARG A 457 -0.96 -38.11 -10.50
N PHE A 458 -2.01 -38.52 -11.20
CA PHE A 458 -3.11 -37.65 -11.58
C PHE A 458 -4.41 -38.12 -10.96
N VAL A 459 -5.19 -37.18 -10.45
CA VAL A 459 -6.56 -37.41 -9.99
C VAL A 459 -7.49 -36.53 -10.82
N ARG A 460 -8.52 -37.14 -11.42
CA ARG A 460 -9.56 -36.46 -12.18
C ARG A 460 -10.92 -36.67 -11.52
N LEU A 461 -11.61 -35.55 -11.30
CA LEU A 461 -12.99 -35.48 -10.83
C LEU A 461 -13.87 -35.13 -12.02
N THR A 462 -14.85 -35.96 -12.34
CA THR A 462 -15.77 -35.75 -13.46
C THR A 462 -17.19 -35.68 -12.95
N ASN A 463 -17.91 -34.60 -13.26
CA ASN A 463 -19.32 -34.50 -12.96
C ASN A 463 -20.09 -35.50 -13.83
N LEU A 464 -20.98 -36.29 -13.21
CA LEU A 464 -21.74 -37.35 -13.90
C LEU A 464 -23.20 -36.95 -14.14
N ALA A 465 -23.53 -35.66 -14.12
CA ALA A 465 -24.84 -35.19 -14.54
C ALA A 465 -25.15 -35.60 -15.99
N ASP A 466 -26.39 -36.01 -16.22
CA ASP A 466 -26.90 -36.35 -17.56
C ASP A 466 -27.22 -35.08 -18.40
N GLU A 467 -27.26 -33.92 -17.74
CA GLU A 467 -27.52 -32.62 -18.35
C GLU A 467 -26.29 -31.70 -18.28
N VAL A 468 -26.34 -30.63 -19.06
CA VAL A 468 -25.36 -29.55 -19.03
C VAL A 468 -25.35 -28.89 -17.66
N VAL A 469 -24.19 -28.82 -17.02
CA VAL A 469 -24.03 -28.31 -15.66
C VAL A 469 -22.77 -27.45 -15.53
N ILE A 470 -22.75 -26.55 -14.54
CA ILE A 470 -21.52 -25.91 -14.08
C ILE A 470 -20.93 -26.79 -12.99
N PHE A 471 -19.67 -27.21 -13.12
CA PHE A 471 -18.94 -27.89 -12.06
C PHE A 471 -18.06 -26.90 -11.31
N ASN A 472 -18.24 -26.81 -9.99
CA ASN A 472 -17.46 -25.91 -9.14
C ASN A 472 -17.07 -26.60 -7.83
N LEU A 473 -15.84 -26.36 -7.41
CA LEU A 473 -15.32 -26.77 -6.10
C LEU A 473 -14.53 -25.61 -5.52
N ASN A 474 -14.71 -25.34 -4.24
CA ASN A 474 -13.94 -24.31 -3.54
C ASN A 474 -12.52 -24.80 -3.27
N GLN A 475 -12.37 -26.07 -2.91
CA GLN A 475 -11.10 -26.72 -2.61
C GLN A 475 -11.20 -28.23 -2.82
N VAL A 476 -10.10 -28.85 -3.23
CA VAL A 476 -9.84 -30.28 -3.25
C VAL A 476 -8.59 -30.54 -2.44
N GLU A 477 -8.69 -31.44 -1.47
CA GLU A 477 -7.54 -31.89 -0.69
C GLU A 477 -7.35 -33.39 -0.87
N ILE A 478 -6.09 -33.82 -1.00
CA ILE A 478 -5.72 -35.22 -1.24
C ILE A 478 -4.68 -35.64 -0.19
N PHE A 479 -4.91 -36.77 0.47
CA PHE A 479 -4.10 -37.28 1.58
C PHE A 479 -3.67 -38.73 1.39
#